data_AF-A0A7W1SVM3-F1
#
_entry.id   AF-A0A7W1SVM3-F1
#
_cell.length_a   1.000
_cell.length_b   1.000
_cell.length_c   1.000
_cell.angle_alpha   90.00
_cell.angle_beta   90.00
_cell.angle_gamma   90.00
#
_symmetry.space_group_name_H-M   'P 1'
#
loop_
_entity.id
_entity.type
_entity.pdbx_description
1 polymer ?
#
loop_
_entity_poly.entity_id
_entity_poly.type
_entity_poly.pdbx_seq_one_letter_code
_entity_poly.pdbx_strand_id
1 'polypeptide(L)'
;LANGALGDATAAKLSDPNSPFWVSILNYIIPNYGVTPKQVVAAWVEPTDEISSGTFPSDMSKLQSQIENVAQNLLTFFPNIKMVYFSSRAYAGYSNGLSKKINPEPYAFESSYAVKWAVQDQLDGAHNLNFDPGKGPVLAPWMSWGPYDWADGLVVPGPSGLYWSCQDSESDGNHPSGTSGTEKIANRVINFLKNDVTTSPWYLAP
;
A
#
# COMPACT_ATOMS: atom_id res chain seq x y z
N LEU A 1 -14.82 -4.24 6.76
CA LEU A 1 -13.37 -4.12 6.47
C LEU A 1 -12.67 -5.37 7.00
N ALA A 2 -11.77 -5.97 6.22
CA ALA A 2 -10.95 -7.10 6.66
C ALA A 2 -9.48 -6.66 6.60
N ASN A 3 -8.74 -6.82 7.70
CA ASN A 3 -7.31 -6.52 7.71
C ASN A 3 -6.54 -7.69 7.08
N GLY A 4 -6.01 -7.47 5.88
CA GLY A 4 -5.20 -8.41 5.11
C GLY A 4 -3.69 -8.29 5.31
N ALA A 5 -3.22 -7.33 6.13
CA ALA A 5 -1.80 -7.10 6.34
C ALA A 5 -1.16 -8.30 7.05
N LEU A 6 -0.01 -8.74 6.52
CA LEU A 6 0.77 -9.84 7.05
C LEU A 6 2.22 -9.36 7.20
N GLY A 7 2.85 -9.67 8.34
CA GLY A 7 4.27 -9.42 8.53
C GLY A 7 5.08 -10.07 7.42
N ASP A 8 6.13 -9.37 6.96
CA ASP A 8 7.03 -9.78 5.89
C ASP A 8 6.39 -9.95 4.49
N ALA A 9 5.12 -9.60 4.29
CA ALA A 9 4.47 -9.68 2.98
C ALA A 9 4.86 -8.51 2.06
N THR A 10 6.13 -8.46 1.64
CA THR A 10 6.66 -7.40 0.77
C THR A 10 5.99 -7.37 -0.60
N ALA A 11 6.15 -6.25 -1.32
CA ALA A 11 5.73 -6.11 -2.70
C ALA A 11 6.37 -7.18 -3.59
N ALA A 12 7.66 -7.49 -3.43
CA ALA A 12 8.30 -8.61 -4.12
C ALA A 12 7.55 -9.93 -3.88
N LYS A 13 7.21 -10.24 -2.63
CA LYS A 13 6.56 -11.51 -2.28
C LYS A 13 5.11 -11.54 -2.75
N LEU A 14 4.37 -10.44 -2.71
CA LEU A 14 2.98 -10.38 -3.19
C LEU A 14 2.89 -10.30 -4.73
N SER A 15 3.97 -9.89 -5.40
CA SER A 15 4.05 -9.91 -6.87
C SER A 15 4.11 -11.33 -7.45
N ASP A 16 4.54 -12.33 -6.67
CA ASP A 16 4.45 -13.74 -7.05
C ASP A 16 3.05 -14.29 -6.74
N PRO A 17 2.25 -14.71 -7.74
CA PRO A 17 0.94 -15.30 -7.49
C PRO A 17 1.01 -16.61 -6.70
N ASN A 18 2.15 -17.29 -6.66
CA ASN A 18 2.33 -18.53 -5.88
C ASN A 18 2.79 -18.28 -4.43
N SER A 19 2.90 -17.02 -4.05
CA SER A 19 3.33 -16.63 -2.72
C SER A 19 2.45 -17.25 -1.62
N PRO A 20 3.05 -17.79 -0.55
CA PRO A 20 2.28 -18.32 0.57
C PRO A 20 1.41 -17.24 1.25
N PHE A 21 1.74 -15.96 1.08
CA PHE A 21 0.90 -14.87 1.58
C PHE A 21 -0.48 -14.82 0.92
N TRP A 22 -0.59 -15.16 -0.38
CA TRP A 22 -1.90 -15.28 -1.03
C TRP A 22 -2.71 -16.44 -0.45
N VAL A 23 -2.06 -17.57 -0.17
CA VAL A 23 -2.69 -18.70 0.54
C VAL A 23 -3.18 -18.26 1.92
N SER A 24 -2.36 -17.54 2.69
CA SER A 24 -2.74 -17.00 3.99
C SER A 24 -3.97 -16.08 3.91
N ILE A 25 -3.96 -15.14 2.96
CA ILE A 25 -5.06 -14.19 2.75
C ILE A 25 -6.35 -14.92 2.39
N LEU A 26 -6.31 -15.83 1.42
CA LEU A 26 -7.50 -16.47 0.85
C LEU A 26 -8.09 -17.54 1.74
N ASN A 27 -7.26 -18.35 2.41
CA ASN A 27 -7.75 -19.52 3.15
C ASN A 27 -7.98 -19.23 4.63
N TYR A 28 -7.39 -18.17 5.18
CA TYR A 28 -7.45 -17.90 6.61
C TYR A 28 -7.93 -16.49 6.93
N ILE A 29 -7.37 -15.44 6.32
CA ILE A 29 -7.74 -14.08 6.71
C ILE A 29 -9.16 -13.74 6.30
N ILE A 30 -9.46 -13.69 4.99
CA ILE A 30 -10.78 -13.23 4.54
C ILE A 30 -11.92 -14.13 5.07
N PRO A 31 -11.78 -15.47 5.19
CA PRO A 31 -12.84 -16.30 5.76
C PRO A 31 -13.04 -16.05 7.26
N ASN A 32 -11.99 -15.71 8.01
CA ASN A 32 -12.12 -15.34 9.44
C ASN A 32 -12.95 -14.05 9.62
N TYR A 33 -12.96 -13.16 8.62
CA TYR A 33 -13.86 -12.00 8.60
C TYR A 33 -15.26 -12.31 8.03
N GLY A 34 -15.55 -13.57 7.68
CA GLY A 34 -16.81 -13.99 7.07
C GLY A 34 -16.99 -13.51 5.63
N VAL A 35 -15.88 -13.20 4.94
CA VAL A 35 -15.87 -12.64 3.58
C VAL A 35 -15.27 -13.65 2.61
N THR A 36 -15.85 -13.77 1.43
CA THR A 36 -15.34 -14.57 0.31
C THR A 36 -14.52 -13.70 -0.66
N PRO A 37 -13.64 -14.30 -1.49
CA PRO A 37 -12.90 -13.51 -2.48
C PRO A 37 -13.79 -12.70 -3.44
N LYS A 38 -15.00 -13.22 -3.74
CA LYS A 38 -16.00 -12.53 -4.58
C LYS A 38 -16.64 -11.31 -3.92
N GLN A 39 -16.54 -11.16 -2.60
CA GLN A 39 -17.10 -10.01 -1.88
C GLN A 39 -16.09 -8.86 -1.73
N VAL A 40 -14.82 -9.08 -2.06
CA VAL A 40 -13.81 -8.03 -2.05
C VAL A 40 -13.98 -7.16 -3.30
N VAL A 41 -14.31 -5.89 -3.09
CA VAL A 41 -14.56 -4.90 -4.16
C VAL A 41 -13.53 -3.77 -4.22
N ALA A 42 -12.77 -3.58 -3.13
CA ALA A 42 -11.70 -2.60 -3.05
C ALA A 42 -10.57 -3.10 -2.14
N ALA A 43 -9.35 -2.62 -2.37
CA ALA A 43 -8.20 -2.88 -1.51
C ALA A 43 -7.43 -1.59 -1.20
N TRP A 44 -6.83 -1.52 -0.02
CA TRP A 44 -5.81 -0.55 0.35
C TRP A 44 -4.51 -1.32 0.61
N VAL A 45 -3.41 -0.88 0.01
CA VAL A 45 -2.11 -1.57 0.06
C VAL A 45 -1.00 -0.55 0.32
N GLU A 46 -0.13 -0.86 1.26
CA GLU A 46 1.14 -0.13 1.48
C GLU A 46 2.29 -1.05 1.03
N PRO A 47 2.79 -0.91 -0.22
CA PRO A 47 3.80 -1.81 -0.77
C PRO A 47 5.21 -1.33 -0.40
N THR A 48 6.00 -2.24 0.16
CA THR A 48 7.41 -2.00 0.48
C THR A 48 8.23 -3.25 0.15
N ASP A 49 9.53 -3.08 -0.06
CA ASP A 49 10.49 -4.19 -0.20
C ASP A 49 11.43 -4.16 1.00
N GLU A 50 11.77 -5.28 1.64
CA GLU A 50 12.69 -5.30 2.78
C GLU A 50 14.14 -5.02 2.35
N ILE A 51 14.52 -3.74 2.19
CA ILE A 51 15.89 -3.37 1.81
C ILE A 51 16.63 -2.64 2.93
N SER A 52 17.95 -2.81 3.00
CA SER A 52 18.81 -2.18 4.01
C SER A 52 19.52 -0.91 3.53
N SER A 53 19.58 -0.68 2.22
CA SER A 53 20.14 0.51 1.58
C SER A 53 19.49 0.72 0.21
N GLY A 54 18.94 1.91 -0.05
CA GLY A 54 18.28 2.24 -1.31
C GLY A 54 19.20 2.85 -2.36
N THR A 55 18.86 2.64 -3.63
CA THR A 55 19.43 3.27 -4.82
C THR A 55 18.29 3.82 -5.69
N PHE A 56 18.19 5.13 -5.76
CA PHE A 56 17.27 5.81 -6.65
C PHE A 56 17.87 6.01 -8.05
N PRO A 57 17.14 5.77 -9.15
CA PRO A 57 15.73 5.34 -9.20
C PRO A 57 15.55 3.82 -9.28
N SER A 58 16.63 3.01 -9.35
CA SER A 58 16.53 1.59 -9.70
C SER A 58 15.61 0.79 -8.78
N ASP A 59 15.67 1.03 -7.47
CA ASP A 59 14.82 0.31 -6.52
C ASP A 59 13.35 0.72 -6.65
N MET A 60 13.09 1.98 -7.02
CA MET A 60 11.73 2.49 -7.23
C MET A 60 11.13 1.97 -8.53
N SER A 61 11.93 1.84 -9.59
CA SER A 61 11.50 1.17 -10.82
C SER A 61 11.17 -0.30 -10.58
N LYS A 62 11.95 -0.98 -9.73
CA LYS A 62 11.65 -2.37 -9.32
C LYS A 62 10.36 -2.45 -8.49
N LEU A 63 10.21 -1.58 -7.49
CA LEU A 63 9.01 -1.52 -6.65
C LEU A 63 7.75 -1.19 -7.47
N GLN A 64 7.86 -0.29 -8.46
CA GLN A 64 6.80 0.01 -9.40
C GLN A 64 6.31 -1.27 -10.11
N SER A 65 7.21 -2.04 -10.73
CA SER A 65 6.83 -3.28 -11.42
C SER A 65 6.18 -4.30 -10.47
N GLN A 66 6.63 -4.35 -9.21
CA GLN A 66 5.99 -5.21 -8.21
C GLN A 66 4.58 -4.72 -7.85
N ILE A 67 4.36 -3.42 -7.69
CA ILE A 67 3.04 -2.83 -7.42
C ILE A 67 2.06 -3.17 -8.54
N GLU A 68 2.50 -3.05 -9.80
CA GLU A 68 1.72 -3.41 -10.98
C GLU A 68 1.33 -4.90 -10.98
N ASN A 69 2.28 -5.79 -10.69
CA ASN A 69 2.00 -7.22 -10.55
C ASN A 69 1.07 -7.53 -9.37
N VAL A 70 1.21 -6.81 -8.24
CA VAL A 70 0.28 -6.93 -7.11
C VAL A 70 -1.13 -6.52 -7.53
N ALA A 71 -1.30 -5.46 -8.33
CA ALA A 71 -2.62 -5.06 -8.84
C ALA A 71 -3.26 -6.16 -9.73
N GLN A 72 -2.47 -6.79 -10.60
CA GLN A 72 -2.92 -7.92 -11.42
C GLN A 72 -3.29 -9.15 -10.56
N ASN A 73 -2.47 -9.45 -9.54
CA ASN A 73 -2.75 -10.55 -8.61
C ASN A 73 -4.01 -10.28 -7.78
N LEU A 74 -4.25 -9.04 -7.36
CA LEU A 74 -5.50 -8.66 -6.70
C LEU A 74 -6.72 -8.97 -7.57
N LEU A 75 -6.69 -8.64 -8.87
CA LEU A 75 -7.79 -9.01 -9.79
C LEU A 75 -7.95 -10.53 -9.93
N THR A 76 -6.84 -11.24 -9.99
CA THR A 76 -6.81 -12.70 -10.12
C THR A 76 -7.46 -13.38 -8.91
N PHE A 77 -7.14 -12.92 -7.70
CA PHE A 77 -7.63 -13.52 -6.47
C PHE A 77 -8.98 -12.97 -6.00
N PHE A 78 -9.30 -11.72 -6.35
CA PHE A 78 -10.55 -11.04 -6.00
C PHE A 78 -11.30 -10.62 -7.28
N PRO A 79 -12.06 -11.52 -7.91
CA PRO A 79 -12.59 -11.30 -9.26
C PRO A 79 -13.61 -10.14 -9.37
N ASN A 80 -14.13 -9.64 -8.25
CA ASN A 80 -15.05 -8.51 -8.20
C ASN A 80 -14.39 -7.20 -7.75
N ILE A 81 -13.07 -7.20 -7.51
CA ILE A 81 -12.34 -5.99 -7.15
C ILE A 81 -12.43 -4.98 -8.29
N LYS A 82 -12.76 -3.74 -7.94
CA LYS A 82 -12.90 -2.62 -8.88
C LYS A 82 -11.78 -1.61 -8.72
N MET A 83 -11.31 -1.42 -7.50
CA MET A 83 -10.38 -0.35 -7.14
C MET A 83 -9.29 -0.84 -6.20
N VAL A 84 -8.09 -0.32 -6.35
CA VAL A 84 -6.99 -0.47 -5.39
C VAL A 84 -6.38 0.90 -5.10
N TYR A 85 -6.09 1.15 -3.83
CA TYR A 85 -5.48 2.37 -3.35
C TYR A 85 -4.10 2.05 -2.79
N PHE A 86 -3.05 2.58 -3.41
CA PHE A 86 -1.68 2.39 -2.97
C PHE A 86 -1.20 3.59 -2.14
N SER A 87 -0.67 3.33 -0.96
CA SER A 87 -0.06 4.34 -0.09
C SER A 87 1.45 4.13 -0.04
N SER A 88 2.23 5.20 0.06
CA SER A 88 3.67 5.08 0.30
C SER A 88 3.94 4.75 1.76
N ARG A 89 5.14 4.23 2.03
CA ARG A 89 5.57 3.95 3.40
C ARG A 89 5.60 5.20 4.28
N ALA A 90 5.34 5.01 5.57
CA ALA A 90 5.56 6.03 6.60
C ALA A 90 7.06 6.40 6.77
N TYR A 91 7.32 7.45 7.56
CA TYR A 91 8.67 7.91 7.87
C TYR A 91 9.51 6.83 8.54
N ALA A 92 10.77 6.70 8.13
CA ALA A 92 11.67 5.68 8.65
C ALA A 92 13.02 6.19 9.16
N GLY A 93 13.16 7.51 9.29
CA GLY A 93 14.42 8.11 9.73
C GLY A 93 14.84 7.69 11.14
N TYR A 94 13.90 7.24 11.98
CA TYR A 94 14.22 6.70 13.30
C TYR A 94 15.00 5.37 13.24
N SER A 95 14.90 4.61 12.15
CA SER A 95 15.69 3.39 11.93
C SER A 95 17.12 3.67 11.44
N ASN A 96 17.41 4.86 10.88
CA ASN A 96 18.70 5.16 10.23
C ASN A 96 19.90 5.06 11.18
N GLY A 97 19.70 5.27 12.47
CA GLY A 97 20.73 5.14 13.51
C GLY A 97 20.87 3.75 14.12
N LEU A 98 20.01 2.80 13.73
CA LEU A 98 19.94 1.47 14.34
C LEU A 98 20.74 0.42 13.54
N SER A 99 21.06 -0.71 14.18
CA SER A 99 21.86 -1.79 13.59
C SER A 99 21.14 -2.55 12.49
N LYS A 100 19.81 -2.70 12.59
CA LYS A 100 18.95 -3.28 11.56
C LYS A 100 18.13 -2.16 10.92
N LYS A 101 18.58 -1.68 9.77
CA LYS A 101 17.87 -0.67 8.97
C LYS A 101 16.99 -1.39 7.97
N ILE A 102 15.71 -1.07 7.97
CA ILE A 102 14.75 -1.53 6.96
C ILE A 102 14.20 -0.25 6.33
N ASN A 103 14.37 -0.15 5.01
CA ASN A 103 13.94 0.98 4.20
C ASN A 103 14.39 2.34 4.79
N PRO A 104 15.70 2.54 5.05
CA PRO A 104 16.18 3.77 5.65
C PRO A 104 15.90 4.99 4.76
N GLU A 105 15.70 6.16 5.35
CA GLU A 105 15.61 7.40 4.54
C GLU A 105 16.91 7.61 3.74
N PRO A 106 16.82 8.01 2.45
CA PRO A 106 15.63 8.55 1.75
C PRO A 106 14.74 7.50 1.07
N TYR A 107 14.97 6.19 1.23
CA TYR A 107 14.16 5.17 0.53
C TYR A 107 12.67 5.27 0.86
N ALA A 108 12.32 5.53 2.12
CA ALA A 108 10.91 5.61 2.52
C ALA A 108 10.20 6.76 1.80
N PHE A 109 10.83 7.93 1.75
CA PHE A 109 10.40 9.06 0.92
C PHE A 109 10.29 8.67 -0.57
N GLU A 110 11.34 8.04 -1.10
CA GLU A 110 11.44 7.66 -2.51
C GLU A 110 10.39 6.63 -2.93
N SER A 111 9.91 5.77 -2.03
CA SER A 111 8.85 4.76 -2.29
C SER A 111 7.58 5.35 -2.89
N SER A 112 7.31 6.63 -2.64
CA SER A 112 6.21 7.38 -3.24
C SER A 112 6.31 7.53 -4.76
N TYR A 113 7.52 7.53 -5.32
CA TYR A 113 7.73 7.55 -6.77
C TYR A 113 7.29 6.25 -7.43
N ALA A 114 7.51 5.10 -6.79
CA ALA A 114 7.05 3.81 -7.30
C ALA A 114 5.52 3.77 -7.41
N VAL A 115 4.81 4.26 -6.38
CA VAL A 115 3.34 4.40 -6.41
C VAL A 115 2.91 5.37 -7.51
N LYS A 116 3.55 6.55 -7.59
CA LYS A 116 3.27 7.54 -8.63
C LYS A 116 3.42 6.95 -10.04
N TRP A 117 4.52 6.25 -10.31
CA TRP A 117 4.80 5.71 -11.63
C TRP A 117 3.85 4.55 -11.99
N ALA A 118 3.51 3.66 -11.05
CA ALA A 118 2.54 2.60 -11.32
C ALA A 118 1.14 3.15 -11.67
N VAL A 119 0.69 4.20 -10.98
CA VAL A 119 -0.57 4.87 -11.33
C VAL A 119 -0.45 5.57 -12.69
N GLN A 120 0.68 6.24 -12.96
CA GLN A 120 0.94 6.90 -14.23
C GLN A 120 0.90 5.90 -15.40
N ASP A 121 1.53 4.74 -15.28
CA ASP A 121 1.54 3.70 -16.32
C ASP A 121 0.12 3.23 -16.67
N GLN A 122 -0.75 3.06 -15.67
CA GLN A 122 -2.16 2.74 -15.94
C GLN A 122 -2.90 3.89 -16.65
N LEU A 123 -2.67 5.14 -16.26
CA LEU A 123 -3.29 6.31 -16.88
C LEU A 123 -2.82 6.52 -18.33
N ASP A 124 -1.55 6.22 -18.61
CA ASP A 124 -0.95 6.27 -19.95
C ASP A 124 -1.36 5.08 -20.84
N GLY A 125 -2.11 4.13 -20.29
CA GLY A 125 -2.72 3.03 -21.03
C GLY A 125 -1.80 1.81 -21.21
N ALA A 126 -0.90 1.55 -20.25
CA ALA A 126 -0.15 0.31 -20.20
C ALA A 126 -1.10 -0.89 -20.31
N HIS A 127 -0.90 -1.68 -21.37
CA HIS A 127 -1.85 -2.73 -21.77
C HIS A 127 -2.09 -3.77 -20.67
N ASN A 128 -1.05 -4.09 -19.89
CA ASN A 128 -1.07 -5.02 -18.76
C ASN A 128 -1.80 -4.48 -17.51
N LEU A 129 -2.26 -3.23 -17.54
CA LEU A 129 -2.94 -2.54 -16.43
C LEU A 129 -4.33 -2.03 -16.80
N ASN A 130 -4.87 -2.45 -17.94
CA ASN A 130 -6.19 -1.98 -18.39
C ASN A 130 -7.27 -2.29 -17.34
N PHE A 131 -7.98 -1.24 -16.91
CA PHE A 131 -9.12 -1.34 -15.99
C PHE A 131 -10.47 -1.11 -16.69
N ASP A 132 -10.44 -0.69 -17.96
CA ASP A 132 -11.63 -0.30 -18.73
C ASP A 132 -12.05 -1.43 -19.69
N PRO A 133 -13.20 -2.10 -19.47
CA PRO A 133 -13.67 -3.16 -20.35
C PRO A 133 -13.99 -2.68 -21.78
N GLY A 134 -14.19 -1.37 -21.99
CA GLY A 134 -14.36 -0.78 -23.31
C GLY A 134 -13.05 -0.70 -24.13
N LYS A 135 -11.90 -0.86 -23.48
CA LYS A 135 -10.56 -0.81 -24.11
C LYS A 135 -9.89 -2.18 -24.27
N GLY A 136 -10.55 -3.25 -23.84
CA GLY A 136 -10.04 -4.62 -23.93
C GLY A 136 -10.27 -5.42 -22.65
N PRO A 137 -9.61 -6.58 -22.49
CA PRO A 137 -9.65 -7.35 -21.26
C PRO A 137 -9.22 -6.50 -20.06
N VAL A 138 -9.96 -6.59 -18.96
CA VAL A 138 -9.55 -5.98 -17.69
C VAL A 138 -8.46 -6.85 -17.08
N LEU A 139 -7.29 -6.27 -16.82
CA LEU A 139 -6.10 -6.97 -16.32
C LEU A 139 -5.64 -6.47 -14.95
N ALA A 140 -6.14 -5.33 -14.49
CA ALA A 140 -5.95 -4.83 -13.14
C ALA A 140 -7.20 -4.04 -12.68
N PRO A 141 -7.47 -3.90 -11.37
CA PRO A 141 -8.42 -2.90 -10.88
C PRO A 141 -7.96 -1.49 -11.25
N TRP A 142 -8.89 -0.54 -11.20
CA TRP A 142 -8.51 0.88 -11.26
C TRP A 142 -7.62 1.23 -10.06
N MET A 143 -6.45 1.80 -10.33
CA MET A 143 -5.43 2.15 -9.35
C MET A 143 -5.50 3.64 -9.05
N SER A 144 -5.38 3.98 -7.78
CA SER A 144 -5.25 5.37 -7.34
C SER A 144 -4.36 5.47 -6.10
N TRP A 145 -4.03 6.70 -5.72
CA TRP A 145 -3.33 7.00 -4.49
C TRP A 145 -4.28 6.80 -3.29
N GLY A 146 -3.79 6.09 -2.27
CA GLY A 146 -4.38 6.12 -0.93
C GLY A 146 -3.87 7.30 -0.10
N PRO A 147 -4.10 7.28 1.22
CA PRO A 147 -3.47 8.23 2.14
C PRO A 147 -1.96 8.32 1.91
N TYR A 148 -1.43 9.54 1.82
CA TYR A 148 0.02 9.73 1.78
C TYR A 148 0.57 9.75 3.21
N ASP A 149 1.26 8.70 3.63
CA ASP A 149 1.67 8.50 5.02
C ASP A 149 3.11 8.91 5.31
N TRP A 150 3.86 9.40 4.33
CA TRP A 150 5.18 9.97 4.57
C TRP A 150 5.12 11.41 5.09
N ALA A 151 5.95 11.72 6.09
CA ALA A 151 6.26 13.07 6.55
C ALA A 151 7.67 13.09 7.17
N ASP A 152 8.38 14.21 7.11
CA ASP A 152 9.76 14.31 7.61
C ASP A 152 9.83 14.42 9.15
N GLY A 153 9.53 13.32 9.85
CA GLY A 153 9.56 13.25 11.31
C GLY A 153 8.71 14.34 11.97
N LEU A 154 9.35 15.17 12.80
CA LEU A 154 8.73 16.30 13.51
C LEU A 154 8.82 17.64 12.76
N VAL A 155 9.43 17.67 11.57
CA VAL A 155 9.49 18.89 10.76
C VAL A 155 8.07 19.31 10.40
N VAL A 156 7.81 20.63 10.46
CA VAL A 156 6.47 21.23 10.38
C VAL A 156 5.65 20.55 9.29
N PRO A 157 4.49 19.98 9.64
CA PRO A 157 3.72 19.19 8.69
C PRO A 157 3.30 20.08 7.53
N GLY A 158 3.39 19.55 6.31
CA GLY A 158 2.76 20.16 5.14
C GLY A 158 1.24 20.31 5.33
N PRO A 159 0.49 20.66 4.28
CA PRO A 159 -0.95 20.91 4.37
C PRO A 159 -1.80 19.80 5.03
N SER A 160 -1.28 18.57 5.08
CA SER A 160 -1.92 17.40 5.71
C SER A 160 -1.87 17.39 7.24
N GLY A 161 -1.06 18.22 7.89
CA GLY A 161 -0.88 18.19 9.35
C GLY A 161 -0.13 16.95 9.88
N LEU A 162 0.36 16.06 9.00
CA LEU A 162 1.00 14.79 9.39
C LEU A 162 2.44 14.98 9.87
N TYR A 163 2.74 14.44 11.05
CA TYR A 163 4.09 14.28 11.59
C TYR A 163 4.27 12.91 12.23
N TRP A 164 5.51 12.46 12.33
CA TRP A 164 5.94 11.21 12.98
C TRP A 164 6.90 11.51 14.11
N SER A 165 6.46 11.31 15.36
CA SER A 165 7.33 11.34 16.54
C SER A 165 8.00 10.00 16.76
N CYS A 166 9.08 9.94 17.55
CA CYS A 166 9.70 8.67 17.92
C CYS A 166 8.70 7.70 18.59
N GLN A 167 7.72 8.23 19.34
CA GLN A 167 6.69 7.45 20.03
C GLN A 167 5.72 6.76 19.06
N ASP A 168 5.63 7.25 17.83
CA ASP A 168 4.83 6.64 16.78
C ASP A 168 5.54 5.45 16.12
N SER A 169 6.77 5.14 16.51
CA SER A 169 7.52 3.99 16.05
C SER A 169 7.80 3.01 17.19
N GLU A 170 7.87 1.73 16.84
CA GLU A 170 8.44 0.69 17.69
C GLU A 170 9.94 0.94 17.93
N SER A 171 10.53 0.18 18.85
CA SER A 171 11.96 0.29 19.19
C SER A 171 12.92 0.05 18.00
N ASP A 172 12.43 -0.55 16.92
CA ASP A 172 13.17 -0.75 15.68
C ASP A 172 13.17 0.47 14.73
N GLY A 173 12.47 1.56 15.11
CA GLY A 173 12.41 2.80 14.33
C GLY A 173 11.77 2.65 12.95
N ASN A 174 11.13 1.52 12.66
CA ASN A 174 10.59 1.13 11.36
C ASN A 174 9.09 0.88 11.44
N HIS A 175 8.65 0.04 12.38
CA HIS A 175 7.24 -0.31 12.48
C HIS A 175 6.48 0.77 13.25
N PRO A 176 5.25 1.11 12.85
CA PRO A 176 4.39 1.97 13.65
C PRO A 176 4.13 1.35 15.02
N SER A 177 4.21 2.15 16.09
CA SER A 177 3.88 1.67 17.43
C SER A 177 2.43 1.21 17.51
N GLY A 178 2.15 0.16 18.29
CA GLY A 178 0.77 -0.28 18.51
C GLY A 178 -0.11 0.76 19.22
N THR A 179 0.49 1.67 19.98
CA THR A 179 -0.23 2.65 20.82
C THR A 179 -0.54 3.98 20.14
N SER A 180 0.29 4.46 19.22
CA SER A 180 0.03 5.74 18.54
C SER A 180 0.26 5.70 17.03
N GLY A 181 1.30 5.00 16.57
CA GLY A 181 1.61 4.92 15.14
C GLY A 181 0.53 4.22 14.33
N THR A 182 0.13 3.02 14.75
CA THR A 182 -0.89 2.21 14.08
C THR A 182 -2.26 2.91 14.11
N GLU A 183 -2.62 3.52 15.25
CA GLU A 183 -3.87 4.29 15.36
C GLU A 183 -3.88 5.51 14.42
N LYS A 184 -2.74 6.19 14.29
CA LYS A 184 -2.59 7.31 13.36
C LYS A 184 -2.82 6.88 11.90
N ILE A 185 -2.23 5.77 11.46
CA ILE A 185 -2.47 5.23 10.11
C ILE A 185 -3.93 4.83 9.94
N ALA A 186 -4.50 4.10 10.90
CA ALA A 186 -5.89 3.66 10.83
C ALA A 186 -6.87 4.85 10.70
N ASN A 187 -6.65 5.92 11.47
CA ASN A 187 -7.45 7.14 11.38
C ASN A 187 -7.34 7.82 10.02
N ARG A 188 -6.15 7.82 9.41
CA ARG A 188 -5.95 8.37 8.06
C ARG A 188 -6.66 7.56 6.99
N VAL A 189 -6.57 6.23 7.05
CA VAL A 189 -7.29 5.32 6.14
C VAL A 189 -8.80 5.49 6.28
N ILE A 190 -9.33 5.52 7.51
CA ILE A 190 -10.77 5.73 7.74
C ILE A 190 -11.20 7.12 7.24
N ASN A 191 -10.42 8.17 7.50
CA ASN A 191 -10.72 9.51 7.01
C ASN A 191 -10.73 9.55 5.47
N PHE A 192 -9.76 8.91 4.82
CA PHE A 192 -9.73 8.78 3.37
C PHE A 192 -10.97 8.05 2.83
N LEU A 193 -11.33 6.91 3.43
CA LEU A 193 -12.52 6.15 3.03
C LEU A 193 -13.83 6.94 3.16
N LYS A 194 -13.91 7.85 4.14
CA LYS A 194 -15.09 8.68 4.39
C LYS A 194 -15.20 9.92 3.51
N ASN A 195 -14.07 10.46 3.03
CA ASN A 195 -14.04 11.80 2.45
C ASN A 195 -13.52 11.86 1.02
N ASP A 196 -12.78 10.85 0.55
CA ASP A 196 -12.31 10.86 -0.83
C ASP A 196 -13.48 10.62 -1.80
N VAL A 197 -13.47 11.32 -2.93
CA VAL A 197 -14.55 11.27 -3.93
C VAL A 197 -14.68 9.88 -4.58
N THR A 198 -13.62 9.07 -4.54
CA THR A 198 -13.62 7.73 -5.12
C THR A 198 -13.92 6.63 -4.10
N THR A 199 -13.98 6.97 -2.81
CA THR A 199 -14.29 6.03 -1.71
C THR A 199 -15.63 6.29 -1.06
N SER A 200 -15.94 7.56 -0.77
CA SER A 200 -17.12 7.97 -0.01
C SER A 200 -18.45 7.46 -0.59
N PRO A 201 -18.69 7.40 -1.92
CA PRO A 201 -19.99 6.96 -2.44
C PRO A 201 -20.36 5.52 -2.10
N TRP A 202 -19.37 4.62 -1.97
CA TRP A 202 -19.61 3.21 -1.63
C TRP A 202 -19.27 2.88 -0.19
N TYR A 203 -18.34 3.61 0.45
CA TYR A 203 -17.99 3.36 1.84
C TYR A 203 -19.06 3.85 2.82
N LEU A 204 -19.75 4.95 2.50
CA LEU A 204 -20.83 5.51 3.31
C LEU A 204 -22.23 5.04 2.87
N ALA A 205 -22.31 4.17 1.86
CA ALA A 205 -23.58 3.62 1.41
C ALA A 205 -24.23 2.79 2.54
N PRO A 206 -25.57 2.85 2.72
CA PRO A 206 -26.30 2.13 3.76
C PRO A 206 -26.20 0.60 3.65
#